data_AF-A0A2V6YZU3-F1
#
_entry.id   AF-A0A2V6YZU3-F1
#
_cell.length_a   1.000
_cell.length_b   1.000
_cell.length_c   1.000
_cell.angle_alpha   90.00
_cell.angle_beta   90.00
_cell.angle_gamma   90.00
#
_symmetry.space_group_name_H-M   'P 1'
#
loop_
_entity.id
_entity.type
_entity.pdbx_description
1 polymer ?
#
loop_
_entity_poly.entity_id
_entity_poly.type
_entity_poly.pdbx_seq_one_letter_code
_entity_poly.pdbx_strand_id
1 'polypeptide(L)'
;MVRVSAPEEQCVALGACVRELDGVFESHRVTGADRLILKIVAQSVAHLDEIIRALAHYGTPTASIVLASKSRPLRAGVRRN
;
A
#
# COMPACT_ATOMS: atom_id res chain seq x y z
N MET A 1 5.35 -4.29 -2.00
CA MET A 1 4.06 -4.35 -1.29
C MET A 1 4.30 -3.93 0.14
N VAL A 2 3.50 -3.01 0.67
CA VAL A 2 3.60 -2.55 2.06
C VAL A 2 2.23 -2.69 2.69
N ARG A 3 2.16 -3.35 3.84
CA ARG A 3 0.97 -3.37 4.69
C ARG A 3 1.21 -2.41 5.83
N VAL A 4 0.19 -1.67 6.25
CA VAL A 4 0.31 -0.72 7.37
C VAL A 4 -0.77 -1.02 8.37
N SER A 5 -0.40 -1.47 9.57
CA SER A 5 -1.28 -1.43 10.72
C SER A 5 -1.20 -0.05 11.35
N ALA A 6 -2.32 0.45 11.87
CA ALA A 6 -2.38 1.77 12.50
C ALA A 6 -3.55 1.83 13.50
N PRO A 7 -3.45 2.61 14.59
CA PRO A 7 -4.58 2.93 15.45
C PRO A 7 -5.74 3.55 14.65
N GLU A 8 -6.98 3.40 15.15
CA GLU A 8 -8.17 3.88 14.43
C GLU A 8 -8.14 5.39 14.23
N GLU A 9 -7.72 6.12 15.27
CA GLU A 9 -7.56 7.57 15.27
C GLU A 9 -6.55 8.06 14.21
N GLN A 10 -5.60 7.22 13.80
CA GLN A 10 -4.60 7.57 12.78
C GLN A 10 -5.04 7.25 11.35
N CYS A 11 -6.14 6.53 11.15
CA CYS A 11 -6.53 6.04 9.82
C CYS A 11 -6.81 7.16 8.81
N VAL A 12 -7.42 8.26 9.26
CA VAL A 12 -7.69 9.42 8.39
C VAL A 12 -6.39 10.10 7.97
N ALA A 13 -5.48 10.34 8.93
CA ALA A 13 -4.20 10.99 8.68
C ALA A 13 -3.28 10.11 7.82
N LEU A 14 -3.24 8.80 8.07
CA LEU A 14 -2.53 7.83 7.23
C LEU A 14 -3.05 7.86 5.78
N GLY A 15 -4.37 7.88 5.59
CA GLY A 15 -4.97 7.97 4.27
C GLY A 15 -4.68 9.29 3.56
N ALA A 16 -4.54 10.40 4.28
CA ALA A 16 -4.09 11.67 3.73
C ALA A 16 -2.62 11.60 3.31
N CYS A 17 -1.74 11.10 4.19
CA CYS A 17 -0.32 10.90 3.88
C CYS A 17 -0.12 10.07 2.61
N VAL A 18 -0.81 8.93 2.48
CA VAL A 18 -0.69 8.04 1.31
C VAL A 18 -1.06 8.73 -0.01
N ARG A 19 -1.96 9.73 0.00
CA ARG A 19 -2.32 10.47 -1.22
C ARG A 19 -1.22 11.41 -1.70
N GLU A 20 -0.36 11.86 -0.80
CA GLU A 20 0.73 12.79 -1.10
C GLU A 20 2.05 12.08 -1.42
N LEU A 21 2.12 10.75 -1.22
CA LEU A 21 3.34 9.98 -1.45
C LEU A 21 3.51 9.61 -2.92
N ASP A 22 4.59 10.09 -3.52
CA ASP A 22 5.04 9.65 -4.84
C ASP A 22 5.38 8.16 -4.82
N GLY A 23 4.92 7.44 -5.85
CA GLY A 23 5.20 6.01 -6.02
C GLY A 23 4.16 5.05 -5.43
N VAL A 24 3.08 5.53 -4.81
CA VAL A 24 1.93 4.67 -4.47
C VAL A 24 1.10 4.39 -5.73
N PHE A 25 1.18 3.17 -6.24
CA PHE A 25 0.48 2.73 -7.45
C PHE A 25 -0.93 2.21 -7.17
N GLU A 26 -1.11 1.51 -6.05
CA GLU A 26 -2.42 1.06 -5.57
C GLU A 26 -2.49 1.23 -4.05
N SER A 27 -3.66 1.60 -3.54
CA SER A 27 -3.95 1.68 -2.12
C SER A 27 -5.32 1.07 -1.84
N HIS A 28 -5.35 0.11 -0.92
CA HIS A 28 -6.54 -0.64 -0.57
C HIS A 28 -6.78 -0.54 0.93
N ARG A 29 -7.94 -0.05 1.34
CA ARG A 29 -8.41 -0.21 2.72
C ARG A 29 -8.86 -1.64 2.93
N VAL A 30 -8.38 -2.25 4.01
CA VAL A 30 -8.66 -3.66 4.31
C VAL A 30 -9.24 -3.83 5.71
N THR A 31 -9.88 -4.97 5.93
CA THR A 31 -10.28 -5.44 7.26
C THR A 31 -9.13 -6.24 7.90
N GLY A 32 -9.10 -6.31 9.23
CA GLY A 32 -8.10 -7.09 9.97
C GLY A 32 -7.12 -6.20 10.73
N ALA A 33 -5.94 -6.74 11.06
CA ALA A 33 -4.92 -6.03 11.84
C ALA A 33 -4.28 -4.86 11.08
N ASP A 34 -4.15 -5.00 9.75
CA ASP A 34 -3.71 -3.92 8.88
C ASP A 34 -4.88 -2.99 8.53
N ARG A 35 -4.58 -1.73 8.22
CA ARG A 35 -5.56 -0.73 7.76
C ARG A 35 -5.45 -0.51 6.26
N LEU A 36 -4.23 -0.53 5.73
CA LEU A 36 -3.94 -0.36 4.31
C LEU A 36 -3.03 -1.46 3.78
N ILE A 37 -3.27 -1.85 2.52
CA ILE A 37 -2.31 -2.56 1.68
C ILE A 37 -1.95 -1.65 0.50
N LEU A 38 -0.66 -1.39 0.35
CA LEU A 38 -0.10 -0.48 -0.64
C LEU A 38 0.78 -1.25 -1.62
N LYS A 39 0.59 -0.97 -2.90
CA LYS A 39 1.56 -1.32 -3.95
C LYS A 39 2.38 -0.09 -4.26
N ILE A 40 3.67 -0.17 -3.95
CA ILE A 40 4.62 0.93 -4.13
C ILE A 40 5.61 0.57 -5.23
N VAL A 41 5.88 1.54 -6.11
CA VAL A 41 6.95 1.52 -7.09
C VAL A 41 7.95 2.59 -6.67
N ALA A 42 8.97 2.17 -5.93
CA ALA A 42 10.06 3.05 -5.51
C ALA A 42 11.12 3.12 -6.62
N GLN A 43 11.70 4.30 -6.80
CA GLN A 43 12.77 4.53 -7.78
C GLN A 43 14.14 4.01 -7.32
N SER A 44 14.30 3.81 -6.01
CA SER A 44 15.51 3.30 -5.38
C SER A 44 15.18 2.74 -3.99
N VAL A 45 16.15 2.11 -3.35
CA VAL A 45 16.02 1.67 -1.94
C VAL A 45 15.90 2.88 -1.00
N ALA A 46 16.57 3.99 -1.30
CA ALA A 46 16.48 5.22 -0.49
C ALA A 46 15.06 5.81 -0.55
N HIS A 47 14.47 5.91 -1.75
CA HIS A 47 13.09 6.35 -1.91
C HIS A 47 12.10 5.41 -1.19
N LEU A 48 12.36 4.09 -1.19
CA LEU A 48 11.55 3.16 -0.40
C LEU A 48 11.65 3.42 1.11
N ASP A 49 12.84 3.72 1.64
CA ASP A 49 13.04 4.05 3.06
C ASP A 49 12.29 5.34 3.43
N GLU A 50 12.32 6.37 2.58
CA GLU A 50 11.56 7.62 2.77
C GLU A 50 10.06 7.36 2.87
N ILE A 51 9.50 6.57 1.96
CA ILE A 51 8.09 6.16 2.00
C ILE A 51 7.78 5.39 3.29
N ILE A 52 8.63 4.43 3.67
CA ILE A 52 8.42 3.63 4.89
C ILE A 52 8.45 4.53 6.13
N ARG A 53 9.38 5.50 6.21
CA ARG A 53 9.45 6.46 7.32
C ARG A 53 8.22 7.35 7.41
N ALA A 54 7.70 7.83 6.26
CA ALA A 54 6.49 8.63 6.23
C ALA A 54 5.29 7.84 6.77
N LEU A 55 5.13 6.57 6.37
CA LEU A 55 4.08 5.68 6.85
C LEU A 55 4.25 5.33 8.33
N ALA A 56 5.49 5.17 8.80
CA ALA A 56 5.82 4.83 10.18
C ALA A 56 5.41 5.91 11.19
N HIS A 57 5.12 7.13 10.74
CA HIS A 57 4.59 8.18 11.61
C HIS A 57 3.15 7.90 12.08
N TYR A 58 2.39 7.10 11.34
CA TYR A 58 0.97 6.85 11.59
C TYR A 58 0.70 5.42 12.08
N GLY A 59 1.66 4.51 11.93
CA GLY A 59 1.48 3.10 12.21
C GLY A 59 2.72 2.27 11.94
N THR A 60 2.55 0.96 11.83
CA THR A 60 3.66 0.02 11.64
C THR A 60 3.62 -0.55 10.22
N PRO A 61 4.50 -0.08 9.31
CA PRO A 61 4.63 -0.64 7.97
C PRO A 61 5.36 -1.99 8.01
N THR A 62 4.83 -2.98 7.29
CA THR A 62 5.50 -4.24 6.96
C THR A 62 5.70 -4.32 5.47
N ALA A 63 6.96 -4.34 5.01
CA ALA A 63 7.30 -4.33 3.59
C ALA A 63 7.66 -5.72 3.06
N SER A 64 7.35 -5.95 1.80
CA SER A 64 7.84 -7.07 1.00
C SER A 64 8.25 -6.56 -0.38
N ILE A 65 9.50 -6.84 -0.77
CA ILE A 65 10.02 -6.53 -2.10
C ILE A 65 9.54 -7.62 -3.07
N VAL A 66 8.88 -7.20 -4.15
CA VAL A 66 8.38 -8.12 -5.17
C VAL A 66 9.51 -8.40 -6.16
N LEU A 67 10.05 -9.62 -6.14
CA LEU A 67 11.13 -10.03 -7.06
C LEU A 67 10.61 -10.41 -8.45
N ALA A 68 9.41 -10.98 -8.51
CA ALA A 68 8.75 -11.33 -9.76
C ALA A 68 7.23 -11.27 -9.57
N SER A 69 6.51 -10.85 -10.60
CA SER A 69 5.05 -10.89 -10.64
C SER A 69 4.61 -11.85 -11.74
N LYS A 70 3.67 -12.74 -11.43
CA LYS A 70 2.97 -13.53 -12.43
C LYS A 70 1.56 -12.96 -12.56
N SER A 71 1.23 -12.36 -13.70
CA SER A 71 -0.15 -11.96 -13.99
C SER A 71 -0.87 -13.12 -14.66
N ARG A 72 -1.91 -13.65 -14.01
CA ARG A 72 -2.98 -14.33 -14.73
C ARG A 72 -4.11 -13.31 -14.85
N PRO A 73 -4.52 -12.90 -16.06
CA PRO A 73 -5.68 -12.02 -16.19
C PRO A 73 -6.89 -12.72 -15.56
N LEU A 74 -7.58 -12.03 -14.66
CA LEU A 74 -8.92 -12.43 -14.26
C LEU A 74 -9.76 -12.29 -15.53
N ARG A 75 -10.19 -13.43 -16.11
CA ARG A 75 -11.22 -13.38 -17.15
C ARG A 75 -12.47 -12.86 -16.45
N ALA A 76 -12.75 -11.57 -16.62
CA ALA A 76 -14.07 -11.04 -16.30
C ALA A 76 -15.05 -11.85 -17.15
N GLY A 77 -15.86 -12.69 -16.51
CA GLY A 77 -17.01 -13.28 -17.18
C GLY A 77 -17.82 -12.13 -17.76
N VAL A 78 -17.98 -12.13 -19.08
CA VAL A 78 -18.92 -11.25 -19.78
C VAL A 78 -20.24 -11.31 -19.02
N ARG A 79 -20.62 -10.22 -18.32
CA ARG A 79 -22.00 -10.08 -17.89
C ARG A 79 -22.80 -9.95 -19.18
N ARG A 80 -23.51 -11.02 -19.55
CA ARG A 80 -24.53 -10.96 -20.59
C ARG A 80 -25.72 -10.20 -19.99
N ASN A 81 -25.99 -9.05 -20.61
CA ASN A 81 -27.22 -8.25 -20.64
C ASN A 81 -27.91 -7.98 -19.30
#